data_AF-A0A1C6C799-F1
#
_entry.id   AF-A0A1C6C799-F1
#
_cell.length_a   1.000
_cell.length_b   1.000
_cell.length_c   1.000
_cell.angle_alpha   90.00
_cell.angle_beta   90.00
_cell.angle_gamma   90.00
#
_symmetry.space_group_name_H-M   'P 1'
#
loop_
_entity.id
_entity.type
_entity.pdbx_description
1 polymer ?
#
loop_
_entity_poly.entity_id
_entity_poly.type
_entity_poly.pdbx_seq_one_letter_code
_entity_poly.pdbx_strand_id
1 'polypeptide(L)'
;MVVIDSIKMDAIKTADFRKFLTAVGVDGKAMVVTPAVDQTIVKSARNIPGVVTTPASILSVYDILNAKYLVVDKDALAKIEEVYA
;
A
#
# COMPACT_ATOMS: atom_id res chain seq x y z
N MET A 1 -1.01 -11.95 -0.98
CA MET A 1 -0.30 -10.97 -0.13
C MET A 1 1.10 -10.82 -0.68
N VAL A 2 1.57 -9.59 -0.87
CA VAL A 2 2.89 -9.27 -1.41
C VAL A 2 3.61 -8.38 -0.40
N VAL A 3 4.81 -8.78 -0.01
CA VAL A 3 5.67 -8.00 0.90
C VAL A 3 6.77 -7.35 0.06
N ILE A 4 6.99 -6.06 0.28
CA ILE A 4 7.96 -5.25 -0.45
C ILE A 4 8.94 -4.66 0.55
N ASP A 5 10.23 -4.68 0.25
CA ASP A 5 11.26 -4.18 1.18
C ASP A 5 11.12 -2.67 1.46
N SER A 6 10.77 -1.86 0.47
CA SER A 6 10.47 -0.44 0.68
C SER A 6 9.64 0.13 -0.45
N ILE A 7 8.57 0.84 -0.11
CA ILE A 7 7.80 1.64 -1.07
C ILE A 7 8.26 3.09 -0.94
N LYS A 8 9.01 3.57 -1.93
CA LYS A 8 9.42 4.98 -2.04
C LYS A 8 9.18 5.49 -3.44
N MET A 9 8.71 6.72 -3.53
CA MET A 9 8.54 7.44 -4.78
C MET A 9 9.17 8.82 -4.66
N ASP A 10 10.05 9.18 -5.59
CA ASP A 10 10.68 10.50 -5.61
C ASP A 10 9.76 11.61 -6.14
N ALA A 11 8.70 11.22 -6.87
CA ALA A 11 7.74 12.15 -7.46
C ALA A 11 6.30 11.62 -7.38
N ILE A 12 5.35 12.55 -7.27
CA ILE A 12 3.91 12.23 -7.29
C ILE A 12 3.51 11.90 -8.74
N LYS A 13 3.56 10.61 -9.11
CA LYS A 13 3.23 10.15 -10.47
C LYS A 13 2.42 8.86 -10.46
N THR A 14 1.14 8.99 -10.81
CA THR A 14 0.18 7.89 -10.90
C THR A 14 0.58 6.84 -11.94
N ALA A 15 1.25 7.26 -13.02
CA ALA A 15 1.74 6.37 -14.07
C ALA A 15 2.84 5.43 -13.57
N ASP A 16 3.77 5.94 -12.77
CA ASP A 16 4.86 5.15 -12.21
C ASP A 16 4.34 4.20 -11.13
N PHE A 17 3.37 4.65 -10.31
CA PHE A 17 2.71 3.79 -9.34
C PHE A 17 1.89 2.67 -10.01
N ARG A 18 1.23 2.96 -11.14
CA ARG A 18 0.55 1.93 -11.93
C ARG A 18 1.53 0.90 -12.47
N LYS A 19 2.66 1.33 -13.05
CA LYS A 19 3.71 0.42 -13.54
C LYS A 19 4.24 -0.46 -12.42
N PHE A 20 4.44 0.11 -11.24
CA PHE A 20 4.84 -0.64 -10.05
C PHE A 20 3.80 -1.69 -9.66
N LEU A 21 2.52 -1.33 -9.56
CA LEU A 21 1.45 -2.30 -9.26
C LEU A 21 1.36 -3.42 -10.29
N THR A 22 1.49 -3.09 -11.59
CA THR A 22 1.52 -4.09 -12.66
C THR A 22 2.75 -5.00 -12.56
N ALA A 23 3.93 -4.46 -12.23
CA ALA A 23 5.15 -5.26 -12.04
C ALA A 23 5.05 -6.21 -10.85
N VAL A 24 4.31 -5.80 -9.81
CA VAL A 24 4.02 -6.62 -8.62
C VAL A 24 2.90 -7.64 -8.89
N GLY A 25 2.28 -7.62 -10.08
CA GLY A 25 1.20 -8.54 -10.46
C GLY A 25 -0.13 -8.24 -9.78
N VAL A 26 -0.32 -6.99 -9.35
CA VAL A 26 -1.52 -6.52 -8.67
C VAL A 26 -2.46 -5.89 -9.69
N ASP A 27 -3.54 -6.60 -10.01
CA ASP A 27 -4.55 -6.14 -10.97
C ASP A 27 -5.93 -6.03 -10.30
N GLY A 28 -6.40 -4.79 -10.13
CA GLY A 28 -7.69 -4.48 -9.51
C GLY A 28 -7.58 -3.89 -8.10
N LYS A 29 -8.47 -4.32 -7.19
CA LYS A 29 -8.57 -3.74 -5.84
C LYS A 29 -7.37 -4.14 -4.98
N ALA A 30 -6.56 -3.17 -4.60
CA ALA A 30 -5.33 -3.38 -3.85
C ALA A 30 -5.26 -2.47 -2.63
N MET A 31 -4.88 -3.03 -1.50
CA MET A 31 -4.56 -2.32 -0.28
C MET A 31 -3.04 -2.22 -0.19
N VAL A 32 -2.52 -1.01 -0.14
CA VAL A 32 -1.10 -0.73 0.03
C VAL A 32 -0.88 -0.20 1.46
N VAL A 33 -0.06 -0.92 2.22
CA VAL A 33 0.21 -0.61 3.62
C VAL A 33 1.62 -0.06 3.76
N THR A 34 1.73 1.17 4.26
CA THR A 34 2.99 1.87 4.49
C THR A 34 3.27 2.05 5.99
N PRO A 35 4.55 2.17 6.42
CA PRO A 35 4.87 2.30 7.84
C PRO A 35 4.46 3.66 8.43
N ALA A 36 4.28 4.66 7.58
CA ALA A 36 3.84 6.01 7.94
C ALA A 36 3.00 6.61 6.80
N VAL A 37 2.36 7.75 7.07
CA VAL A 37 1.63 8.52 6.05
C VAL A 37 2.65 9.16 5.09
N ASP A 38 2.82 8.57 3.92
CA ASP A 38 3.58 9.17 2.84
C ASP A 38 2.63 9.84 1.84
N GLN A 39 2.64 11.18 1.82
CA GLN A 39 1.78 11.94 0.91
C GLN A 39 2.07 11.67 -0.57
N THR A 40 3.30 11.29 -0.91
CA THR A 40 3.69 11.02 -2.30
C THR A 40 3.03 9.74 -2.78
N ILE A 41 3.05 8.70 -1.96
CA ILE A 41 2.40 7.41 -2.23
C ILE A 41 0.88 7.59 -2.23
N VAL A 42 0.32 8.25 -1.21
CA VAL A 42 -1.12 8.49 -1.12
C VAL A 42 -1.63 9.27 -2.33
N LYS A 43 -0.95 10.35 -2.72
CA LYS A 43 -1.36 11.16 -3.89
C LYS A 43 -1.19 10.40 -5.21
N SER A 44 -0.18 9.54 -5.32
CA SER A 44 0.06 8.72 -6.52
C SER A 44 -0.92 7.55 -6.64
N ALA A 45 -1.36 6.97 -5.53
CA ALA A 45 -2.30 5.87 -5.50
C ALA A 45 -3.76 6.32 -5.63
N ARG A 46 -4.13 7.48 -5.08
CA ARG A 46 -5.52 7.99 -5.02
C ARG A 46 -6.21 8.09 -6.38
N ASN A 47 -5.47 8.30 -7.46
CA ASN A 47 -6.03 8.41 -8.81
C ASN A 47 -6.25 7.05 -9.49
N ILE A 48 -5.85 5.93 -8.87
CA ILE A 48 -5.99 4.59 -9.44
C ILE A 48 -7.25 3.94 -8.85
N PRO A 49 -8.26 3.63 -9.67
CA PRO A 49 -9.49 3.00 -9.18
C PRO A 49 -9.19 1.66 -8.51
N GLY A 50 -9.75 1.46 -7.30
CA GLY A 50 -9.61 0.23 -6.53
C GLY A 50 -8.36 0.15 -5.65
N VAL A 51 -7.42 1.09 -5.77
CA VAL A 51 -6.24 1.12 -4.91
C VAL A 51 -6.49 1.99 -3.68
N VAL A 52 -6.27 1.43 -2.50
CA VAL A 52 -6.39 2.11 -1.21
C VAL A 52 -5.03 2.07 -0.52
N THR A 53 -4.57 3.22 -0.03
CA THR A 53 -3.34 3.32 0.77
C THR A 53 -3.68 3.65 2.19
N THR A 54 -3.18 2.88 3.14
CA THR A 54 -3.40 3.07 4.57
C THR A 54 -2.10 2.85 5.34
N PRO A 55 -1.73 3.73 6.29
CA PRO A 55 -0.59 3.46 7.15
C PRO A 55 -0.90 2.33 8.12
N ALA A 56 0.13 1.58 8.53
CA ALA A 56 0.04 0.46 9.47
C ALA A 56 -0.72 0.82 10.77
N SER A 57 -0.64 2.07 11.22
CA SER A 57 -1.26 2.54 12.47
C SER A 57 -2.78 2.69 12.43
N ILE A 58 -3.41 2.80 11.25
CA ILE A 58 -4.88 2.96 11.12
C ILE A 58 -5.50 1.81 10.32
N LEU A 59 -4.79 0.68 10.24
CA LEU A 59 -5.22 -0.48 9.49
C LEU A 59 -6.58 -0.99 10.00
N SER A 60 -7.56 -1.04 9.10
CA SER A 60 -8.91 -1.51 9.41
C SER A 60 -9.16 -2.88 8.78
N VAL A 61 -9.77 -3.79 9.53
CA VAL A 61 -10.10 -5.16 9.06
C VAL A 61 -11.02 -5.12 7.82
N TYR A 62 -11.92 -4.14 7.76
CA TYR A 62 -12.81 -3.95 6.62
C TYR A 62 -12.05 -3.72 5.30
N ASP A 63 -10.98 -2.92 5.34
CA ASP A 63 -10.21 -2.60 4.14
C ASP A 63 -9.43 -3.83 3.65
N ILE A 64 -8.95 -4.67 4.56
CA ILE A 64 -8.30 -5.94 4.24
C ILE A 64 -9.29 -6.88 3.54
N LEU A 65 -10.53 -6.97 4.03
CA LEU A 65 -11.57 -7.83 3.43
C LEU A 65 -12.07 -7.29 2.08
N ASN A 66 -12.11 -5.96 1.91
CA ASN A 66 -12.55 -5.32 0.68
C ASN A 66 -11.46 -5.34 -0.42
N ALA A 67 -10.20 -5.50 -0.04
CA ALA A 67 -9.08 -5.58 -0.97
C ALA A 67 -8.84 -7.02 -1.46
N LYS A 68 -8.61 -7.17 -2.77
CA LYS A 68 -8.25 -8.46 -3.37
C LYS A 68 -6.76 -8.75 -3.23
N TYR A 69 -5.94 -7.70 -3.23
CA TYR A 69 -4.50 -7.77 -3.07
C TYR A 69 -4.06 -6.93 -1.88
N LEU A 70 -3.17 -7.50 -1.06
CA LEU A 70 -2.53 -6.80 0.05
C LEU A 70 -1.05 -6.63 -0.30
N VAL A 71 -0.60 -5.39 -0.40
CA VAL A 71 0.80 -4.99 -0.63
C VAL A 71 1.29 -4.33 0.64
N VAL A 72 2.28 -4.91 1.30
CA VAL A 72 2.74 -4.45 2.62
C VAL A 72 4.23 -4.15 2.55
N ASP A 73 4.60 -2.96 2.99
CA ASP A 73 6.00 -2.63 3.22
C ASP A 73 6.54 -3.43 4.41
N LYS A 74 7.75 -3.95 4.32
CA LYS A 74 8.40 -4.72 5.39
C LYS A 74 8.47 -3.95 6.71
N ASP A 75 8.74 -2.65 6.65
CA ASP A 75 8.74 -1.79 7.84
C ASP A 75 7.32 -1.61 8.40
N ALA A 76 6.29 -1.67 7.54
CA ALA A 76 4.90 -1.63 7.95
C ALA A 76 4.49 -2.94 8.64
N LEU A 77 5.01 -4.08 8.17
CA LEU A 77 4.73 -5.38 8.78
C LEU A 77 5.27 -5.45 10.22
N ALA A 78 6.49 -4.99 10.45
CA ALA A 78 7.07 -4.94 11.80
C ALA A 78 6.24 -4.06 12.76
N LYS A 79 5.74 -2.91 12.28
CA LYS A 79 4.84 -2.06 13.08
C LYS A 79 3.49 -2.70 13.36
N ILE A 80 2.94 -3.48 12.41
CA ILE A 80 1.70 -4.22 12.65
C ILE A 80 1.93 -5.26 13.75
N GLU A 81 3.04 -6.01 13.69
CA GLU A 81 3.37 -6.97 14.74
C GLU A 81 3.54 -6.28 16.10
N GLU A 82 4.17 -5.11 16.18
CA GLU A 82 4.32 -4.37 17.44
C GLU A 82 2.99 -3.85 18.01
N VAL A 83 2.06 -3.40 17.15
CA VAL A 83 0.77 -2.83 17.58
C VAL A 83 -0.25 -3.91 17.99
N TYR A 84 -0.16 -5.10 17.41
CA TYR A 84 -1.12 -6.19 17.63
C TYR A 84 -0.54 -7.42 18.38
N ALA A 85 0.72 -7.37 18.83
CA ALA A 85 1.32 -8.34 19.75
C ALA A 85 0.81 -8.18 21.19
#